data_AF-A0A3N5R9E2-F1
#
_entry.id   AF-A0A3N5R9E2-F1
#
_cell.length_a   1.000
_cell.length_b   1.000
_cell.length_c   1.000
_cell.angle_alpha   90.00
_cell.angle_beta   90.00
_cell.angle_gamma   90.00
#
_symmetry.space_group_name_H-M   'P 1'
#
loop_
_entity.id
_entity.type
_entity.pdbx_description
1 polymer ?
#
loop_
_entity_poly.entity_id
_entity_poly.type
_entity_poly.pdbx_seq_one_letter_code
_entity_poly.pdbx_strand_id
1 'polypeptide(L)'
;VGNGLINAVSLPMLLLSGIFFSSHHFPEMVQPFIRVLPLTLLADSLRAIVNEGSGLTDIWPAVLGLFAYAVLFFILSRRFFKWT
;
A
#
# COMPACT_ATOMS: atom_id res chain seq x y z
N VAL A 1 -13.05 12.14 17.46
CA VAL A 1 -13.87 11.25 16.59
C VAL A 1 -13.14 10.74 15.34
N GLY A 2 -12.27 11.51 14.67
CA GLY A 2 -11.56 11.05 13.46
C GLY A 2 -10.61 9.86 13.67
N ASN A 3 -10.05 9.67 14.87
CA ASN A 3 -9.07 8.60 15.13
C ASN A 3 -9.67 7.18 15.11
N GLY A 4 -10.97 7.04 15.39
CA GLY A 4 -11.66 5.74 15.33
C GLY A 4 -11.83 5.23 13.90
N LEU A 5 -12.15 6.12 12.96
CA LEU A 5 -12.25 5.81 11.53
C LEU A 5 -10.89 5.44 10.93
N ILE A 6 -9.84 6.16 11.33
CA ILE A 6 -8.47 5.85 10.90
C ILE A 6 -8.08 4.43 11.36
N ASN A 7 -8.31 4.08 12.63
CA ASN A 7 -8.00 2.73 13.12
C ASN A 7 -8.88 1.65 12.47
N ALA A 8 -10.16 1.93 12.25
CA ALA A 8 -11.09 1.00 11.59
C ALA A 8 -10.70 0.68 10.14
N VAL A 9 -9.96 1.56 9.46
CA VAL A 9 -9.45 1.34 8.10
C VAL A 9 -8.01 0.82 8.13
N SER A 10 -7.15 1.34 9.01
CA SER A 10 -5.75 0.93 9.12
C SER A 10 -5.58 -0.51 9.60
N LEU A 11 -6.45 -0.99 10.50
CA LEU A 11 -6.40 -2.38 10.98
C LEU A 11 -6.67 -3.42 9.88
N PRO A 12 -7.78 -3.35 9.12
CA PRO A 12 -7.99 -4.26 8.00
C PRO A 12 -6.92 -4.07 6.92
N MET A 13 -6.45 -2.85 6.68
CA MET A 13 -5.35 -2.58 5.75
C MET A 13 -4.06 -3.29 6.15
N LEU A 14 -3.68 -3.27 7.43
CA LEU A 14 -2.52 -4.00 7.98
C LEU A 14 -2.67 -5.52 7.88
N LEU A 15 -3.86 -6.05 8.15
CA LEU A 15 -4.14 -7.49 8.09
C LEU A 15 -4.16 -8.00 6.63
N LEU A 16 -4.75 -7.23 5.71
CA LEU A 16 -4.84 -7.53 4.29
C LEU A 16 -3.54 -7.27 3.53
N SER A 17 -2.64 -6.45 4.09
CA SER A 17 -1.42 -5.99 3.44
C SER A 17 -0.44 -7.10 3.04
N GLY A 18 -0.59 -8.34 3.51
CA GLY A 18 0.39 -9.39 3.25
C GLY A 18 1.42 -9.59 4.37
N ILE A 19 1.44 -8.70 5.37
CA ILE A 19 2.44 -8.70 6.46
C ILE A 19 2.19 -9.84 7.46
N PHE A 20 0.91 -10.09 7.79
CA PHE A 20 0.50 -11.16 8.72
C PHE A 20 -0.05 -12.40 8.01
N PHE A 21 -0.76 -12.21 6.90
CA PHE A 21 -1.33 -13.29 6.09
C PHE A 21 -0.82 -13.17 4.66
N SER A 22 -0.19 -14.22 4.13
CA SER A 22 0.28 -14.24 2.74
C SER A 22 -0.89 -13.96 1.78
N SER A 23 -0.71 -13.00 0.87
CA SER A 23 -1.69 -12.57 -0.14
C SER A 23 -2.18 -13.69 -1.07
N HIS A 24 -1.51 -14.85 -1.03
CA HIS A 24 -1.78 -16.04 -1.85
C HIS A 24 -3.03 -16.84 -1.46
N HIS A 25 -3.58 -16.64 -0.25
CA HIS A 25 -4.79 -17.33 0.23
C HIS A 25 -6.07 -16.48 0.12
N PHE A 26 -5.99 -15.25 -0.39
CA PHE A 26 -7.17 -14.40 -0.53
C PHE A 26 -7.96 -14.75 -1.80
N PRO A 27 -9.30 -14.65 -1.76
CA PRO A 27 -10.16 -14.93 -2.91
C PRO A 27 -9.78 -14.06 -4.11
N GLU A 28 -9.89 -14.59 -5.32
CA GLU A 28 -9.49 -13.92 -6.58
C GLU A 28 -10.12 -12.53 -6.77
N MET A 29 -11.30 -12.30 -6.20
CA MET A 29 -11.99 -11.00 -6.26
C MET A 29 -11.31 -9.91 -5.40
N VAL A 30 -10.57 -10.28 -4.35
CA VAL A 30 -9.96 -9.35 -3.39
C VAL A 30 -8.46 -9.16 -3.63
N GLN A 31 -7.82 -10.13 -4.30
CA GLN A 31 -6.42 -10.04 -4.72
C GLN A 31 -6.04 -8.78 -5.50
N PRO A 32 -6.82 -8.27 -6.48
CA PRO A 32 -6.44 -7.06 -7.20
C PRO A 32 -6.47 -5.83 -6.29
N PHE A 33 -7.39 -5.78 -5.32
CA PHE A 33 -7.41 -4.72 -4.32
C PHE A 33 -6.17 -4.78 -3.44
N ILE A 34 -5.83 -5.97 -2.94
CA ILE A 34 -4.66 -6.23 -2.08
C ILE A 34 -3.34 -5.86 -2.79
N ARG A 35 -3.19 -6.19 -4.08
CA ARG A 35 -1.97 -5.84 -4.84
C ARG A 35 -1.80 -4.33 -5.09
N VAL A 36 -2.91 -3.59 -5.14
CA VAL A 36 -2.87 -2.14 -5.37
C VAL A 36 -2.68 -1.38 -4.06
N LEU A 37 -2.87 -2.02 -2.90
CA LEU A 37 -2.64 -1.39 -1.61
C LEU A 37 -1.16 -0.98 -1.46
N PRO A 38 -0.88 0.29 -1.12
CA PRO A 38 0.50 0.79 -1.01
C PRO A 38 1.28 0.06 0.08
N LEU A 39 0.60 -0.40 1.15
CA LEU A 39 1.20 -1.19 2.21
C LEU A 39 1.72 -2.56 1.71
N THR A 40 1.00 -3.18 0.76
CA THR A 40 1.39 -4.46 0.15
C THR A 40 2.58 -4.30 -0.77
N LEU A 41 2.58 -3.27 -1.62
CA LEU A 41 3.74 -2.93 -2.45
C LEU A 41 5.00 -2.72 -1.59
N LEU A 42 4.86 -2.02 -0.47
CA LEU A 42 5.96 -1.75 0.45
C LEU A 42 6.46 -3.02 1.15
N ALA A 43 5.55 -3.86 1.67
CA ALA A 43 5.88 -5.11 2.34
C ALA A 43 6.55 -6.14 1.40
N ASP A 44 6.05 -6.27 0.17
CA ASP A 44 6.64 -7.17 -0.83
C ASP A 44 8.04 -6.72 -1.23
N SER A 45 8.24 -5.41 -1.45
CA SER A 45 9.55 -4.85 -1.79
C SER A 45 10.58 -5.05 -0.68
N LEU A 46 10.19 -4.78 0.56
CA LEU A 46 11.04 -4.99 1.73
C LEU A 46 11.44 -6.46 1.86
N ARG A 47 10.50 -7.37 1.62
CA ARG A 47 10.75 -8.80 1.68
C ARG A 47 11.68 -9.27 0.56
N ALA A 48 11.54 -8.73 -0.66
CA ALA A 48 12.46 -9.02 -1.77
C ALA A 48 13.90 -8.53 -1.47
N ILE A 49 14.05 -7.33 -0.89
CA ILE A 49 15.38 -6.82 -0.49
C ILE A 49 16.00 -7.70 0.60
N VAL A 50 15.23 -7.99 1.66
CA VAL A 50 15.74 -8.67 2.87
C VAL A 50 16.00 -10.16 2.62
N ASN A 51 15.10 -10.85 1.90
CA ASN A 51 15.19 -12.30 1.74
C ASN A 51 15.91 -12.73 0.46
N GLU A 52 15.75 -11.99 -0.63
CA GLU A 52 16.29 -12.40 -1.94
C GLU A 52 17.59 -11.64 -2.29
N GLY A 53 17.97 -10.63 -1.50
CA GLY A 53 19.13 -9.78 -1.80
C GLY A 53 18.97 -9.02 -3.11
N SER A 54 17.72 -8.85 -3.56
CA SER A 54 17.34 -8.24 -4.82
C SER A 54 17.83 -6.78 -4.87
N GLY A 55 18.37 -6.39 -6.02
CA GLY A 55 19.01 -5.08 -6.20
C GLY A 55 17.99 -3.93 -6.17
N LEU A 56 18.49 -2.70 -5.94
CA LEU A 56 17.67 -1.48 -5.91
C LEU A 56 16.85 -1.26 -7.21
N THR A 57 17.18 -1.95 -8.29
CA THR A 57 16.48 -1.93 -9.58
C THR A 57 15.15 -2.66 -9.57
N ASP A 58 15.01 -3.74 -8.80
CA ASP A 58 13.82 -4.60 -8.82
C ASP A 58 12.66 -4.01 -8.00
N ILE A 59 12.97 -3.11 -7.06
CA ILE A 59 11.99 -2.38 -6.26
C ILE A 59 11.44 -1.13 -6.94
N TRP A 60 12.00 -0.72 -8.09
CA TRP A 60 11.59 0.46 -8.82
C TRP A 60 10.09 0.49 -9.16
N PRO A 61 9.44 -0.62 -9.57
CA PRO A 61 7.99 -0.64 -9.81
C PRO A 61 7.16 -0.31 -8.57
N ALA A 62 7.57 -0.80 -7.40
CA ALA A 62 6.88 -0.53 -6.15
C ALA A 62 7.12 0.90 -5.64
N VAL A 63 8.34 1.42 -5.80
CA VAL A 63 8.68 2.82 -5.51
C VAL A 63 7.84 3.76 -6.38
N LEU A 64 7.72 3.47 -7.68
CA LEU A 64 6.86 4.23 -8.60
C LEU A 64 5.39 4.14 -8.20
N GLY A 65 4.90 2.97 -7.79
CA GLY A 65 3.53 2.79 -7.29
C GLY A 65 3.25 3.63 -6.04
N LEU A 66 4.15 3.61 -5.07
CA LEU A 66 4.07 4.44 -3.86
C LEU A 66 4.13 5.94 -4.18
N PHE A 67 5.01 6.34 -5.10
CA PHE A 67 5.13 7.72 -5.54
C PHE A 67 3.86 8.20 -6.27
N ALA A 68 3.26 7.34 -7.10
CA ALA A 68 1.97 7.61 -7.74
C ALA A 68 0.86 7.82 -6.71
N TYR A 69 0.84 7.03 -5.63
CA TYR A 69 -0.06 7.24 -4.50
C TYR A 69 0.17 8.58 -3.80
N ALA A 70 1.42 8.94 -3.53
CA ALA A 70 1.77 10.22 -2.93
C ALA A 70 1.29 11.39 -3.80
N VAL A 71 1.54 11.34 -5.10
CA VAL A 71 1.07 12.34 -6.07
C VAL A 71 -0.45 12.37 -6.15
N LEU A 72 -1.11 11.22 -6.20
CA LEU A 72 -2.57 11.11 -6.24
C LEU A 72 -3.20 11.79 -5.02
N PHE A 73 -2.76 11.43 -3.81
CA PHE A 73 -3.26 12.04 -2.59
C PHE A 73 -2.88 13.51 -2.46
N PHE A 74 -1.72 13.92 -2.97
CA PHE A 74 -1.32 15.33 -3.02
C PHE A 74 -2.23 16.16 -3.93
N ILE A 75 -2.58 15.65 -5.11
CA ILE A 75 -3.53 16.29 -6.03
C ILE A 75 -4.95 16.30 -5.44
N LEU A 76 -5.38 15.19 -4.85
CA LEU A 76 -6.66 15.10 -4.14
C LEU A 76 -6.71 16.10 -3.00
N SER A 77 -5.67 16.16 -2.17
CA SER A 77 -5.53 17.14 -1.10
C SER A 77 -5.63 18.55 -1.66
N ARG A 78 -4.88 18.87 -2.72
CA ARG A 78 -5.01 20.16 -3.41
C ARG A 78 -6.39 20.46 -3.98
N ARG A 79 -7.26 19.46 -4.22
CA ARG A 79 -8.65 19.63 -4.70
C ARG A 79 -9.63 19.80 -3.53
N PHE A 80 -9.44 19.04 -2.45
CA PHE A 80 -10.27 19.05 -1.25
C PHE A 80 -9.95 20.22 -0.31
N PHE A 81 -8.68 20.60 -0.20
CA PHE A 81 -8.19 21.81 0.49
C PHE A 81 -8.27 23.08 -0.38
N LYS A 82 -8.98 23.08 -1.52
CA LYS A 82 -9.34 24.34 -2.22
C LYS A 82 -10.46 25.05 -1.50
N TRP A 83 -10.20 25.48 -0.28
CA TRP A 83 -11.08 26.40 0.44
C TRP A 83 -10.19 27.31 1.29
N THR A 84 -10.40 28.62 1.08
CA THR A 84 -10.21 29.74 2.01
C THR A 84 -9.92 29.38 3.46
#